data_AF-A0A3C1KEE3-F1
#
_entry.id   AF-A0A3C1KEE3-F1
#
_cell.length_a   1.000
_cell.length_b   1.000
_cell.length_c   1.000
_cell.angle_alpha   90.00
_cell.angle_beta   90.00
_cell.angle_gamma   90.00
#
_symmetry.space_group_name_H-M   'P 1'
#
loop_
_entity.id
_entity.type
_entity.pdbx_description
1 polymer ?
#
loop_
_entity_poly.entity_id
_entity_poly.type
_entity_poly.pdbx_seq_one_letter_code
_entity_poly.pdbx_strand_id
1 'polypeptide(L)' 'GVRDLVLAAHTTTAADRELGNPNEVGGDVSGGAFTLAQAVARPVLAGSPWRTPLPGIYLCSASTPPGPAVHGMAG' A
#
# COMPACT_ATOMS: atom_id res chain seq x y z
N GLY A 1 3.64 21.03 -31.45
CA GLY A 1 2.99 20.96 -30.11
C GLY A 1 3.68 19.91 -29.25
N VAL A 2 3.28 19.73 -27.98
CA VAL A 2 3.96 18.83 -27.02
C VAL A 2 4.16 17.40 -27.55
N ARG A 3 3.20 16.88 -28.34
CA ARG A 3 3.28 15.56 -28.98
C ARG A 3 4.46 15.41 -29.95
N ASP A 4 4.87 16.48 -30.60
CA ASP A 4 5.98 16.47 -31.56
C ASP A 4 7.35 16.37 -30.86
N LEU A 5 7.39 16.46 -29.52
CA LEU A 5 8.59 16.35 -28.70
C LEU A 5 8.72 15.00 -27.97
N VAL A 6 7.71 14.12 -28.08
CA VAL A 6 7.69 12.85 -27.34
C VAL A 6 8.46 11.78 -28.12
N LEU A 7 9.59 11.32 -27.58
CA LEU A 7 10.40 10.25 -28.17
C LEU A 7 9.80 8.85 -27.91
N ALA A 8 9.18 8.65 -26.75
CA ALA A 8 8.52 7.41 -26.37
C ALA A 8 7.50 7.69 -25.25
N ALA A 9 6.49 6.83 -25.13
CA ALA A 9 5.54 6.82 -24.03
C ALA A 9 5.32 5.38 -23.58
N HIS A 10 5.20 5.20 -22.26
CA HIS A 10 4.83 3.92 -21.66
C HIS A 10 3.66 4.17 -20.73
N THR A 11 2.67 3.28 -20.77
CA THR A 11 1.47 3.36 -19.93
C THR A 11 1.47 2.17 -19.00
N THR A 12 1.32 2.44 -17.71
CA THR A 12 0.99 1.44 -16.69
C THR A 12 -0.34 1.84 -16.11
N THR A 13 -1.38 1.05 -16.36
CA THR A 13 -2.69 1.30 -15.78
C THR A 13 -2.72 0.86 -14.33
N ALA A 14 -3.75 1.27 -13.57
CA ALA A 14 -3.93 0.77 -12.20
C ALA A 14 -4.03 -0.77 -12.19
N ALA A 15 -4.78 -1.36 -13.13
CA ALA A 15 -4.92 -2.81 -13.24
C ALA A 15 -3.58 -3.54 -13.51
N ASP A 16 -2.63 -2.89 -14.18
CA ASP A 16 -1.31 -3.46 -14.45
C ASP A 16 -0.40 -3.48 -13.22
N ARG A 17 -0.71 -2.70 -12.16
CA ARG A 17 0.17 -2.58 -10.99
C ARG A 17 0.29 -3.88 -10.21
N GLU A 18 -0.80 -4.64 -10.08
CA GLU A 18 -0.80 -5.92 -9.37
C GLU A 18 0.19 -6.92 -10.01
N LEU A 19 0.40 -6.84 -11.33
CA LEU A 19 1.38 -7.67 -12.05
C LEU A 19 2.82 -7.33 -11.66
N GLY A 20 3.11 -6.05 -11.36
CA GLY A 20 4.44 -5.60 -10.93
C GLY A 20 4.67 -5.74 -9.43
N ASN A 21 3.63 -5.57 -8.62
CA ASN A 21 3.66 -5.73 -7.17
C ASN A 21 2.36 -6.40 -6.71
N PRO A 22 2.39 -7.68 -6.32
CA PRO A 22 1.21 -8.41 -5.86
C PRO A 22 0.53 -7.81 -4.61
N ASN A 23 1.20 -6.90 -3.88
CA ASN A 23 0.55 -6.17 -2.79
C ASN A 23 -0.47 -5.15 -3.31
N GLU A 24 -0.36 -4.68 -4.55
CA GLU A 24 -1.22 -3.65 -5.13
C GLU A 24 -2.45 -4.25 -5.79
N VAL A 25 -3.20 -5.04 -5.02
CA VAL A 25 -4.36 -5.79 -5.50
C VAL A 25 -5.37 -4.87 -6.20
N GLY A 26 -5.76 -5.21 -7.42
CA GLY A 26 -6.64 -4.41 -8.27
C GLY A 26 -6.08 -3.03 -8.65
N GLY A 27 -4.80 -2.79 -8.39
CA GLY A 27 -4.15 -1.49 -8.59
C GLY A 27 -4.11 -0.58 -7.37
N ASP A 28 -4.58 -1.03 -6.21
CA ASP A 28 -4.62 -0.19 -5.02
C ASP A 28 -3.26 -0.13 -4.32
N VAL A 29 -2.62 1.04 -4.40
CA VAL A 29 -1.33 1.36 -3.79
C VAL A 29 -1.32 1.24 -2.26
N SER A 30 -2.48 1.11 -1.63
CA SER A 30 -2.67 0.93 -0.18
C SER A 30 -2.50 -0.51 0.29
N GLY A 31 -2.17 -1.42 -0.63
CA GLY A 31 -2.10 -2.84 -0.34
C GLY A 31 -3.45 -3.55 -0.56
N GLY A 32 -4.24 -3.13 -1.55
CA GLY A 32 -5.64 -3.51 -1.69
C GLY A 32 -6.59 -2.59 -0.91
N ALA A 33 -7.76 -3.12 -0.51
CA ALA A 33 -8.81 -2.34 0.13
C ALA A 33 -8.38 -1.68 1.46
N PHE A 34 -8.74 -0.42 1.63
CA PHE A 34 -8.65 0.33 2.90
C PHE A 34 -10.03 0.84 3.36
N THR A 35 -10.51 0.30 4.46
CA THR A 35 -11.78 0.68 5.12
C THR A 35 -11.52 1.41 6.43
N LEU A 36 -12.52 2.14 6.95
CA LEU A 36 -12.42 2.79 8.27
C LEU A 36 -12.13 1.78 9.40
N ALA A 37 -12.64 0.55 9.31
CA ALA A 37 -12.31 -0.50 10.25
C ALA A 37 -10.82 -0.88 10.19
N GLN A 38 -10.25 -0.98 8.99
CA GLN A 38 -8.82 -1.26 8.80
C GLN A 38 -7.92 -0.09 9.23
N ALA A 39 -8.40 1.15 9.17
CA ALA A 39 -7.70 2.31 9.70
C ALA A 39 -7.37 2.17 11.21
N VAL A 40 -8.18 1.41 11.94
CA VAL A 40 -8.01 1.20 13.39
C VAL A 40 -7.46 -0.20 13.72
N ALA A 41 -7.82 -1.23 12.95
CA ALA A 41 -7.64 -2.63 13.34
C ALA A 41 -6.85 -3.50 12.33
N ARG A 42 -6.08 -2.92 11.41
CA ARG A 42 -5.22 -3.68 10.49
C ARG A 42 -3.84 -3.99 11.11
N PRO A 43 -3.29 -5.21 11.00
CA PRO A 43 -3.95 -6.43 10.55
C PRO A 43 -4.87 -7.05 11.62
N VAL A 44 -4.62 -6.71 12.90
CA VAL A 44 -5.42 -7.11 14.06
C VAL A 44 -5.54 -5.93 15.02
N LEU A 45 -6.62 -5.89 15.81
CA LEU A 45 -6.79 -4.90 16.87
C LEU A 45 -5.88 -5.25 18.05
N ALA A 46 -4.76 -4.55 18.19
CA ALA A 46 -3.79 -4.77 19.26
C ALA A 46 -3.11 -3.46 19.68
N GLY A 47 -2.58 -3.40 20.90
CA GLY A 47 -1.76 -2.27 21.37
C GLY A 47 -0.37 -2.19 20.73
N SER A 48 0.03 -3.19 19.94
CA SER A 48 1.29 -3.20 19.17
C SER A 48 1.06 -3.89 17.82
N PRO A 49 0.31 -3.27 16.89
CA PRO A 49 -0.15 -3.90 15.65
C PRO A 49 0.97 -4.25 14.65
N TRP A 50 2.17 -3.69 14.85
CA TRP A 50 3.39 -4.06 14.10
C TRP A 50 4.05 -5.35 14.58
N ARG A 51 3.69 -5.92 15.74
CA ARG A 51 4.29 -7.17 16.21
C ARG A 51 3.65 -8.39 15.55
N THR A 52 4.48 -9.28 15.03
CA THR A 52 4.01 -10.62 14.62
C THR A 52 4.16 -11.62 15.78
N PRO A 53 3.51 -12.80 15.70
CA PRO A 53 3.72 -13.87 16.68
C PRO A 53 5.16 -14.43 16.70
N LEU A 54 5.93 -14.23 15.63
CA LEU A 54 7.31 -14.68 15.54
C LEU A 54 8.25 -13.65 16.19
N PRO A 55 9.09 -14.05 17.17
CA PRO A 55 10.04 -13.15 17.79
C PRO A 55 10.99 -12.53 16.75
N GLY A 56 11.19 -11.21 16.85
CA GLY A 56 12.10 -10.47 15.96
C GLY A 56 11.52 -10.09 14.60
N ILE A 57 10.29 -10.48 14.28
CA ILE A 57 9.61 -10.14 13.01
C ILE A 57 8.51 -9.12 13.28
N TYR A 58 8.53 -8.04 12.50
CA TYR A 58 7.60 -6.92 12.62
C TYR A 58 7.00 -6.55 11.26
N LEU A 59 5.74 -6.13 11.28
CA LEU A 59 5.08 -5.51 10.14
C LEU A 59 5.43 -4.04 10.11
N CYS A 60 5.79 -3.58 8.92
CA CYS A 60 6.09 -2.19 8.66
C CYS A 60 5.10 -1.64 7.63
N SER A 61 5.18 -0.35 7.39
CA SER A 61 4.48 0.30 6.30
C SER A 61 2.95 0.37 6.44
N ALA A 62 2.28 0.65 5.32
CA ALA A 62 0.84 0.81 5.18
C ALA A 62 0.03 -0.42 5.63
N SER A 63 0.72 -1.51 5.95
CA SER A 63 0.15 -2.75 6.50
C SER A 63 -0.22 -2.66 7.98
N THR A 64 0.08 -1.54 8.65
CA THR A 64 -0.27 -1.29 10.06
C THR A 64 -1.03 0.04 10.22
N PRO A 65 -1.77 0.26 11.32
CA PRO A 65 -2.53 1.47 11.55
C PRO A 65 -1.58 2.65 11.73
N PRO A 66 -1.96 3.86 11.29
CA PRO A 66 -3.26 4.29 10.76
C PRO A 66 -3.54 3.92 9.29
N GLY A 67 -2.63 3.25 8.59
CA GLY A 67 -2.77 2.88 7.17
C GLY A 67 -1.95 3.76 6.21
N PRO A 68 -2.23 3.71 4.90
CA PRO A 68 -1.37 4.29 3.86
C PRO A 68 -1.24 5.82 3.91
N ALA A 69 -0.07 6.31 3.48
CA ALA A 69 0.27 7.68 3.07
C ALA A 69 0.72 8.72 4.13
N VAL A 70 1.28 9.81 3.59
CA VAL A 70 2.65 10.32 3.85
C VAL A 70 2.86 11.21 5.07
N HIS A 71 1.82 11.54 5.85
CA HIS A 71 1.99 12.47 6.98
C HIS A 71 1.11 12.17 8.20
N GLY A 72 0.65 10.92 8.35
CA GLY A 72 0.10 10.44 9.61
C GLY A 72 0.75 9.18 10.17
N MET A 73 1.66 8.57 9.38
CA MET A 73 2.50 7.37 9.55
C MET A 73 1.88 6.12 10.21
N ALA A 74 1.60 5.11 9.38
CA ALA A 74 2.53 3.99 9.17
C ALA A 74 2.61 3.75 7.65
N GLY A 75 3.82 3.90 7.09
CA GLY A 75 4.12 3.87 5.65
C GLY A 75 5.45 3.21 5.38
#